data_AF-A0A2I0QNJ4-F1
#
_entry.id   AF-A0A2I0QNJ4-F1
#
_cell.length_a   1.000
_cell.length_b   1.000
_cell.length_c   1.000
_cell.angle_alpha   90.00
_cell.angle_beta   90.00
_cell.angle_gamma   90.00
#
_symmetry.space_group_name_H-M   'P 1'
#
loop_
_entity.id
_entity.type
_entity.pdbx_description
1 polymer ?
#
loop_
_entity_poly.entity_id
_entity_poly.type
_entity_poly.pdbx_seq_one_letter_code
_entity_poly.pdbx_strand_id
1 'polypeptide(L)'
;MAKKELYEKGLEKYPLPIVVFTNLLLSVWFGSAAYGMSALSAVGIPIVSVAYLLFAAAMLGFVLRKHLCTNCYYYGKTCGTGWGKWSACLFKKDSSNSELGQKLAGATWGMLTVIPLVGIPAAIYLNPEFQINGVIAFVVFLLTFVISMLGRKKGCAQCKMRYICGGSAAKK
;
A
#
# COMPACT_ATOMS: atom_id res chain seq x y z
N MET A 1 27.86 -15.15 11.79
CA MET A 1 26.80 -14.57 10.93
C MET A 1 26.97 -13.07 10.92
N ALA A 2 27.32 -12.47 9.78
CA ALA A 2 27.57 -11.03 9.69
C ALA A 2 26.35 -10.24 10.19
N LYS A 3 26.56 -9.38 11.20
CA LYS A 3 25.56 -8.47 11.75
C LYS A 3 25.06 -7.64 10.57
N LYS A 4 23.84 -7.88 10.09
CA LYS A 4 23.27 -7.07 9.00
C LYS A 4 23.15 -5.65 9.53
N GLU A 5 24.05 -4.77 9.12
CA GLU A 5 24.15 -3.42 9.69
C GLU A 5 23.01 -2.54 9.18
N LEU A 6 22.46 -1.74 10.09
CA LEU A 6 21.50 -0.70 9.74
C LEU A 6 22.21 0.37 8.93
N TYR A 7 21.48 1.00 8.01
CA TYR A 7 22.03 2.12 7.25
C TYR A 7 22.11 3.35 8.13
N GLU A 8 23.31 3.71 8.59
CA GLU A 8 23.49 4.80 9.57
C GLU A 8 22.94 6.15 9.10
N LYS A 9 23.10 6.47 7.82
CA LYS A 9 22.59 7.73 7.22
C LYS A 9 21.07 7.72 6.96
N GLY A 10 20.35 6.65 7.33
CA GLY A 10 18.89 6.60 7.20
C GLY A 10 18.20 7.53 8.20
N LEU A 11 16.97 7.95 7.90
CA LEU A 11 16.21 8.85 8.76
C LEU A 11 15.76 8.14 10.04
N GLU A 12 15.95 8.76 11.20
CA GLU A 12 15.40 8.24 12.47
C GLU A 12 13.88 8.38 12.53
N LYS A 13 13.35 9.45 11.94
CA LYS A 13 11.94 9.78 11.88
C LYS A 13 11.65 10.44 10.53
N TYR A 14 10.59 9.99 9.85
CA TYR A 14 10.15 10.68 8.65
C TYR A 14 9.38 11.96 9.01
N PRO A 15 9.56 13.05 8.24
CA PRO A 15 8.82 14.28 8.46
C PRO A 15 7.33 14.05 8.23
N LEU A 16 6.49 14.64 9.08
CA LEU A 16 5.03 14.43 9.06
C LEU A 16 4.38 14.77 7.70
N PRO A 17 4.79 15.82 6.97
CA PRO A 17 4.23 16.11 5.64
C PRO A 17 4.38 14.94 4.66
N ILE A 18 5.51 14.23 4.69
CA ILE A 18 5.72 13.04 3.83
C ILE A 18 4.74 11.93 4.20
N VAL A 19 4.49 11.73 5.50
CA VAL A 19 3.55 10.71 6.00
C VAL A 19 2.14 11.01 5.56
N VAL A 20 1.70 12.26 5.74
CA VAL A 20 0.36 12.72 5.34
C VAL A 20 0.20 12.58 3.82
N PHE A 21 1.14 13.12 3.05
CA PHE A 21 1.11 13.03 1.59
C PHE A 21 1.09 11.59 1.09
N THR A 22 1.88 10.69 1.68
CA THR A 22 1.92 9.28 1.29
C THR A 22 0.58 8.59 1.55
N ASN A 23 -0.07 8.84 2.69
CA ASN A 23 -1.37 8.24 2.97
C ASN A 23 -2.48 8.86 2.10
N LEU A 24 -2.42 10.16 1.80
CA LEU A 24 -3.34 10.81 0.86
C LEU A 24 -3.24 10.17 -0.53
N LEU A 25 -2.03 9.97 -1.04
CA LEU A 25 -1.83 9.28 -2.32
C LEU A 25 -2.38 7.84 -2.30
N LEU A 26 -2.15 7.08 -1.24
CA LEU A 26 -2.72 5.74 -1.09
C LEU A 26 -4.25 5.76 -1.07
N SER A 27 -4.85 6.70 -0.34
CA SER A 27 -6.31 6.86 -0.29
C SER A 27 -6.89 7.22 -1.65
N VAL A 28 -6.25 8.13 -2.41
CA VAL A 28 -6.68 8.45 -3.78
C VAL A 28 -6.50 7.26 -4.70
N TRP A 29 -5.42 6.49 -4.54
CA TRP A 29 -5.16 5.30 -5.36
C TRP A 29 -6.23 4.22 -5.14
N PHE A 30 -6.53 3.86 -3.89
CA PHE A 30 -7.60 2.90 -3.60
C PHE A 30 -9.00 3.44 -3.86
N GLY A 31 -9.23 4.73 -3.62
CA GLY A 31 -10.50 5.39 -3.89
C GLY A 31 -10.83 5.42 -5.39
N SER A 32 -9.86 5.79 -6.23
CA SER A 32 -10.02 5.76 -7.68
C SER A 32 -10.21 4.34 -8.21
N ALA A 33 -9.53 3.34 -7.63
CA ALA A 33 -9.78 1.93 -7.93
C ALA A 33 -11.22 1.51 -7.63
N ALA A 34 -11.68 1.77 -6.40
CA ALA A 34 -13.02 1.40 -5.96
C ALA A 34 -14.11 2.13 -6.76
N TYR A 35 -13.92 3.42 -7.02
CA TYR A 35 -14.84 4.20 -7.85
C TYR A 35 -14.84 3.73 -9.30
N GLY A 36 -13.67 3.49 -9.90
CA GLY A 36 -13.60 3.00 -11.28
C GLY A 36 -14.24 1.62 -11.48
N MET A 37 -14.27 0.78 -10.43
CA MET A 37 -14.95 -0.52 -10.44
C MET A 37 -16.41 -0.45 -9.97
N SER A 38 -16.94 0.69 -9.54
CA SER A 38 -18.28 0.75 -8.94
C SER A 38 -19.40 0.48 -9.92
N ALA A 39 -19.15 0.69 -11.22
CA ALA A 39 -20.09 0.33 -12.28
C ALA A 39 -20.21 -1.20 -12.48
N LEU A 40 -19.30 -2.01 -11.92
CA LEU A 40 -19.47 -3.47 -11.77
C LEU A 40 -20.39 -3.77 -10.59
N SER A 41 -21.63 -3.31 -10.70
CA SER A 41 -22.66 -3.56 -9.69
C SER A 41 -23.51 -4.78 -10.06
N ALA A 42 -23.89 -5.56 -9.05
CA ALA A 42 -24.90 -6.59 -9.18
C ALA A 42 -26.03 -6.22 -8.22
N VAL A 43 -27.27 -6.19 -8.73
CA VAL A 43 -28.47 -5.81 -7.94
C VAL A 43 -28.36 -4.38 -7.36
N GLY A 44 -27.70 -3.46 -8.09
CA GLY A 44 -27.50 -2.07 -7.67
C GLY A 44 -26.44 -1.86 -6.56
N ILE A 45 -25.78 -2.92 -6.10
CA ILE A 45 -24.70 -2.84 -5.11
C ILE A 45 -23.35 -3.02 -5.81
N PRO A 46 -22.37 -2.12 -5.61
CA PRO A 46 -21.02 -2.24 -6.18
C PRO A 46 -20.19 -3.28 -5.40
N ILE A 47 -20.59 -4.54 -5.47
CA ILE A 47 -20.02 -5.65 -4.68
C ILE A 47 -18.50 -5.74 -4.86
N VAL A 48 -18.02 -5.58 -6.09
CA VAL A 48 -16.58 -5.66 -6.41
C VAL A 48 -15.80 -4.57 -5.68
N SER A 49 -16.28 -3.33 -5.70
CA SER A 49 -15.64 -2.19 -5.03
C SER A 49 -15.63 -2.33 -3.51
N VAL A 50 -16.75 -2.78 -2.94
CA VAL A 50 -16.86 -3.02 -1.49
C VAL A 50 -15.91 -4.14 -1.05
N ALA A 51 -15.92 -5.27 -1.76
CA ALA A 51 -15.01 -6.38 -1.50
C ALA A 51 -13.54 -5.95 -1.61
N TYR A 52 -13.20 -5.16 -2.64
CA TYR A 52 -11.86 -4.60 -2.83
C TYR A 52 -11.41 -3.74 -1.64
N LEU A 53 -12.25 -2.79 -1.20
CA LEU A 53 -11.92 -1.90 -0.08
C LEU A 53 -11.81 -2.65 1.25
N LEU A 54 -12.71 -3.61 1.50
CA LEU A 54 -12.63 -4.46 2.69
C LEU A 54 -11.36 -5.30 2.70
N PHE A 55 -11.01 -5.89 1.56
CA PHE A 55 -9.76 -6.63 1.41
C PHE A 55 -8.54 -5.74 1.64
N ALA A 56 -8.51 -4.54 1.03
CA ALA A 56 -7.44 -3.56 1.23
C ALA A 56 -7.32 -3.15 2.71
N ALA A 57 -8.43 -2.83 3.37
CA ALA A 57 -8.46 -2.44 4.78
C ALA A 57 -8.00 -3.58 5.70
N ALA A 58 -8.50 -4.79 5.50
CA ALA A 58 -8.12 -5.96 6.30
C ALA A 58 -6.63 -6.28 6.14
N MET A 59 -6.17 -6.40 4.89
CA MET A 59 -4.79 -6.79 4.60
C MET A 59 -3.81 -5.68 4.96
N LEU A 60 -4.03 -4.45 4.50
CA LEU A 60 -3.09 -3.35 4.74
C LEU A 60 -3.19 -2.79 6.15
N GLY A 61 -4.37 -2.78 6.78
CA GLY A 61 -4.59 -2.22 8.12
C GLY A 61 -4.18 -3.15 9.25
N PHE A 62 -4.42 -4.46 9.10
CA PHE A 62 -4.21 -5.43 10.18
C PHE A 62 -3.14 -6.47 9.85
N VAL A 63 -3.35 -7.28 8.81
CA VAL A 63 -2.49 -8.44 8.51
C VAL A 63 -1.05 -8.01 8.24
N LEU A 64 -0.84 -7.15 7.24
CA LEU A 64 0.51 -6.71 6.88
C LEU A 64 1.17 -5.91 8.00
N ARG A 65 0.41 -5.12 8.78
CA ARG A 65 0.99 -4.37 9.92
C ARG A 65 1.50 -5.32 10.98
N LYS A 66 0.71 -6.33 11.36
CA LYS A 66 1.10 -7.35 12.33
C LYS A 66 2.35 -8.10 11.90
N HIS A 67 2.46 -8.48 10.62
CA HIS A 67 3.57 -9.31 10.15
C HIS A 67 4.84 -8.52 9.78
N LEU A 68 4.71 -7.32 9.20
CA LEU A 68 5.86 -6.52 8.75
C LEU A 68 6.32 -5.49 9.77
N CYS A 69 5.39 -4.73 10.35
CA CYS A 69 5.74 -3.53 11.12
C CYS A 69 6.19 -3.86 12.54
N THR A 70 5.76 -4.99 13.11
CA THR A 70 6.16 -5.46 14.46
C THR A 70 7.65 -5.79 14.55
N ASN A 71 8.25 -6.25 13.45
CA ASN A 71 9.67 -6.59 13.32
C ASN A 71 10.53 -5.45 12.71
N CYS A 72 9.93 -4.28 12.46
CA CYS A 72 10.60 -3.17 11.79
C CYS A 72 11.30 -2.24 12.80
N TYR A 73 12.42 -1.64 12.39
CA TYR A 73 13.13 -0.59 13.13
C TYR A 73 12.22 0.57 13.54
N TYR A 74 11.26 0.90 12.68
CA TYR A 74 10.31 1.99 12.94
C TYR A 74 9.08 1.56 13.75
N TYR A 75 9.06 0.36 14.35
CA TYR A 75 8.00 -0.01 15.29
C TYR A 75 7.93 1.02 16.43
N GLY A 76 6.75 1.61 16.66
CA GLY A 76 6.55 2.71 17.62
C GLY A 76 7.12 4.06 17.17
N LYS A 77 7.80 4.14 16.03
CA LYS A 77 8.35 5.37 15.43
C LYS A 77 7.56 5.77 14.18
N THR A 78 7.77 7.01 13.73
CA THR A 78 7.17 7.50 12.48
C THR A 78 8.02 7.07 11.28
N CYS A 79 7.58 6.03 10.57
CA CYS A 79 8.12 5.67 9.25
C CYS A 79 7.48 6.52 8.14
N GLY A 80 7.93 6.36 6.88
CA GLY A 80 7.42 7.13 5.73
C GLY A 80 5.91 7.03 5.47
N THR A 81 5.26 5.96 5.95
CA THR A 81 3.79 5.81 5.90
C THR A 81 3.11 6.02 7.25
N GLY A 82 3.87 6.22 8.33
CA GLY A 82 3.35 6.31 9.71
C GLY A 82 2.88 4.97 10.31
N TRP A 83 2.88 3.90 9.53
CA TRP A 83 2.37 2.58 9.92
C TRP A 83 3.12 1.91 11.09
N GLY A 84 4.36 2.34 11.37
CA GLY A 84 5.11 1.87 12.53
C GLY A 84 4.44 2.23 13.87
N LYS A 85 3.87 3.44 13.98
CA LYS A 85 3.07 3.86 15.14
C LYS A 85 1.72 3.12 15.19
N TRP A 86 1.04 3.03 14.06
CA TRP A 86 -0.22 2.29 13.94
C TRP A 86 -0.06 0.84 14.43
N SER A 87 0.98 0.16 13.97
CA SER A 87 1.25 -1.23 14.37
C SER A 87 1.55 -1.38 15.85
N ALA A 88 2.23 -0.41 16.47
CA ALA A 88 2.55 -0.46 17.90
C ALA A 88 1.34 -0.23 18.81
N CYS A 89 0.30 0.41 18.29
CA CYS A 89 -0.98 0.56 18.99
C CYS A 89 -1.77 -0.76 19.00
N LEU A 90 -1.73 -1.53 17.91
CA LEU A 90 -2.55 -2.72 17.72
C LEU A 90 -1.87 -4.04 18.10
N PHE A 91 -0.56 -4.12 17.98
CA PHE A 91 0.19 -5.39 18.09
C PHE A 91 1.44 -5.21 18.95
N LYS A 92 1.86 -6.26 19.65
CA LYS A 92 3.13 -6.28 20.37
C LYS A 92 4.31 -6.38 19.40
N LYS A 93 5.45 -5.83 19.79
CA LYS A 93 6.71 -5.91 19.03
C LYS A 93 7.13 -7.38 18.85
N ASP A 94 7.69 -7.70 17.69
CA ASP A 94 8.22 -9.03 17.33
C ASP A 94 7.22 -10.19 17.51
N SER A 95 5.91 -9.89 17.51
CA SER A 95 4.84 -10.87 17.75
C SER A 95 4.51 -11.77 16.56
N SER A 96 5.26 -11.68 15.47
CA SER A 96 4.88 -12.31 14.21
C SER A 96 6.04 -12.58 13.26
N ASN A 97 5.81 -13.41 12.23
CA ASN A 97 6.82 -13.78 11.25
C ASN A 97 6.94 -12.73 10.12
N SER A 98 8.13 -12.12 10.00
CA SER A 98 8.43 -11.11 8.99
C SER A 98 8.57 -11.65 7.55
N GLU A 99 9.01 -12.90 7.38
CA GLU A 99 9.12 -13.55 6.07
C GLU A 99 7.74 -13.78 5.46
N LEU A 100 6.81 -14.29 6.28
CA LEU A 100 5.40 -14.43 5.88
C LEU A 100 4.80 -13.08 5.50
N GLY A 101 5.09 -12.03 6.28
CA GLY A 101 4.67 -10.66 5.97
C GLY A 101 5.19 -10.16 4.61
N GLN A 102 6.42 -10.49 4.24
CA GLN A 102 7.00 -10.07 2.96
C GLN A 102 6.34 -10.78 1.77
N LYS A 103 6.09 -12.09 1.88
CA LYS A 103 5.38 -12.86 0.85
C LYS A 103 3.95 -12.35 0.67
N LEU A 104 3.21 -12.19 1.77
CA LEU A 104 1.85 -11.65 1.74
C LEU A 104 1.80 -10.23 1.20
N ALA A 105 2.80 -9.39 1.51
CA ALA A 105 2.83 -8.04 0.98
C ALA A 105 2.95 -8.01 -0.54
N GLY A 106 3.86 -8.80 -1.11
CA GLY A 106 3.98 -8.92 -2.58
C GLY A 106 2.66 -9.31 -3.22
N ALA A 107 2.02 -10.37 -2.70
CA ALA A 107 0.73 -10.84 -3.19
C ALA A 107 -0.39 -9.79 -3.03
N THR A 108 -0.47 -9.13 -1.87
CA THR A 108 -1.50 -8.12 -1.57
C THR A 108 -1.38 -6.92 -2.50
N TRP A 109 -0.18 -6.34 -2.62
CA TRP A 109 0.03 -5.19 -3.51
C TRP A 109 -0.18 -5.55 -4.98
N GLY A 110 0.21 -6.77 -5.38
CA GLY A 110 -0.08 -7.31 -6.71
C GLY A 110 -1.58 -7.37 -6.98
N MET A 111 -2.35 -8.02 -6.11
CA MET A 111 -3.81 -8.11 -6.24
C MET A 111 -4.48 -6.74 -6.25
N LEU A 112 -4.08 -5.84 -5.34
CA LEU A 112 -4.62 -4.48 -5.27
C LEU A 112 -4.35 -3.65 -6.52
N THR A 113 -3.35 -4.03 -7.33
CA THR A 113 -3.02 -3.37 -8.60
C THR A 113 -3.67 -4.07 -9.79
N VAL A 114 -3.61 -5.40 -9.86
CA VAL A 114 -4.10 -6.19 -10.99
C VAL A 114 -5.62 -6.18 -11.06
N ILE A 115 -6.31 -6.26 -9.92
CA ILE A 115 -7.79 -6.28 -9.90
C ILE A 115 -8.36 -5.00 -10.53
N PRO A 116 -7.96 -3.77 -10.13
CA PRO A 116 -8.45 -2.56 -10.78
C PRO A 116 -7.95 -2.40 -12.22
N LEU A 117 -6.75 -2.92 -12.54
CA LEU A 117 -6.21 -2.85 -13.90
C LEU A 117 -7.10 -3.59 -14.92
N VAL A 118 -7.78 -4.65 -14.50
CA VAL A 118 -8.74 -5.39 -15.33
C VAL A 118 -10.18 -4.92 -15.08
N GLY A 119 -10.52 -4.65 -13.81
CA GLY A 119 -11.87 -4.31 -13.38
C GLY A 119 -12.35 -2.97 -13.92
N ILE A 120 -11.50 -1.93 -13.95
CA ILE A 120 -11.92 -0.61 -14.44
C ILE A 120 -12.18 -0.64 -15.95
N PRO A 121 -11.31 -1.21 -16.81
CA PRO A 121 -11.65 -1.39 -18.23
C PRO A 121 -12.91 -2.21 -18.48
N ALA A 122 -13.12 -3.28 -17.72
CA ALA A 122 -14.36 -4.06 -17.80
C ALA A 122 -15.59 -3.22 -17.43
N ALA A 123 -15.49 -2.40 -16.37
CA ALA A 123 -16.55 -1.50 -15.94
C ALA A 123 -16.92 -0.47 -17.03
N ILE A 124 -15.92 0.11 -17.68
CA ILE A 124 -16.08 1.06 -18.80
C ILE A 124 -16.74 0.37 -20.00
N TYR A 125 -16.28 -0.83 -20.37
CA TYR A 125 -16.79 -1.55 -21.53
C TYR A 125 -18.25 -1.97 -21.37
N LEU A 126 -18.64 -2.38 -20.16
CA LEU A 126 -19.99 -2.86 -19.87
C LEU A 126 -21.00 -1.75 -19.61
N ASN A 127 -20.55 -0.53 -19.27
CA ASN A 127 -21.43 0.59 -18.89
C ASN A 127 -21.04 1.87 -19.66
N PRO A 128 -21.54 2.08 -20.88
CA PRO A 128 -21.18 3.22 -21.74
C PRO A 128 -21.44 4.59 -21.10
N GLU A 129 -22.50 4.74 -20.30
CA GLU A 129 -22.83 5.94 -19.55
C GLU A 129 -21.76 6.29 -18.49
N PHE A 130 -21.00 5.30 -18.04
CA PHE A 130 -19.90 5.48 -17.10
C PHE A 130 -18.55 5.77 -17.78
N GLN A 131 -18.49 5.78 -19.12
CA GLN A 131 -17.23 5.81 -19.87
C GLN A 131 -16.30 6.97 -19.46
N ILE A 132 -16.80 8.21 -19.44
CA ILE A 132 -15.98 9.39 -19.09
C ILE A 132 -15.46 9.28 -17.66
N ASN A 133 -16.35 8.97 -16.72
CA ASN A 133 -16.01 8.84 -15.30
C ASN A 133 -15.03 7.69 -15.04
N GLY A 134 -15.24 6.56 -15.69
CA GLY A 134 -14.35 5.40 -15.62
C GLY A 134 -12.97 5.68 -16.20
N VAL A 135 -12.88 6.37 -17.34
CA VAL A 135 -11.58 6.78 -17.92
C VAL A 135 -10.84 7.74 -16.99
N ILE A 136 -11.52 8.74 -16.42
CA ILE A 136 -10.91 9.66 -15.44
C ILE A 136 -10.40 8.87 -14.23
N ALA A 137 -11.22 7.97 -13.68
CA ALA A 137 -10.84 7.14 -12.54
C ALA A 137 -9.62 6.27 -12.87
N PHE A 138 -9.59 5.68 -14.07
CA PHE A 138 -8.48 4.84 -14.52
C PHE A 138 -7.18 5.63 -14.66
N VAL A 139 -7.23 6.82 -15.25
CA VAL A 139 -6.06 7.70 -15.38
C VAL A 139 -5.55 8.13 -14.01
N VAL A 140 -6.43 8.54 -13.10
CA VAL A 140 -6.06 8.88 -11.71
C VAL A 140 -5.43 7.69 -11.00
N PHE A 141 -5.99 6.48 -11.17
CA PHE A 141 -5.45 5.25 -10.61
C PHE A 141 -4.02 4.98 -11.12
N LEU A 142 -3.78 5.07 -12.43
CA LEU A 142 -2.45 4.84 -13.02
C LEU A 142 -1.43 5.91 -12.58
N LEU A 143 -1.82 7.18 -12.57
CA LEU A 143 -0.94 8.27 -12.14
C LEU A 143 -0.55 8.12 -10.67
N THR A 144 -1.53 7.88 -9.80
CA THR A 144 -1.27 7.69 -8.36
C THR A 144 -0.47 6.42 -8.07
N PHE A 145 -0.66 5.35 -8.84
CA PHE A 145 0.19 4.16 -8.79
C PHE A 145 1.66 4.48 -9.11
N VAL A 146 1.93 5.17 -10.22
CA VAL A 146 3.30 5.53 -10.64
C VAL A 146 3.95 6.45 -9.61
N ILE A 147 3.24 7.49 -9.17
CA ILE A 147 3.74 8.42 -8.14
C ILE A 147 4.05 7.67 -6.84
N SER A 148 3.18 6.75 -6.41
CA SER A 148 3.37 5.94 -5.21
C SER A 148 4.59 5.01 -5.32
N MET A 149 4.83 4.42 -6.50
CA MET A 149 6.00 3.58 -6.76
C MET A 149 7.31 4.39 -6.68
N LEU A 150 7.33 5.59 -7.29
CA LEU A 150 8.47 6.51 -7.19
C LEU A 150 8.70 6.98 -5.74
N GLY A 151 7.62 7.33 -5.05
CA GLY A 151 7.63 7.68 -3.62
C GLY A 151 8.19 6.55 -2.76
N ARG A 152 7.78 5.30 -3.01
CA ARG A 152 8.29 4.12 -2.33
C ARG A 152 9.80 3.96 -2.54
N LYS A 153 10.30 4.10 -3.77
CA LYS A 153 11.74 3.99 -4.06
C LYS A 153 12.55 5.04 -3.28
N LYS A 154 12.10 6.30 -3.29
CA LYS A 154 12.72 7.39 -2.52
C LYS A 154 12.65 7.13 -1.02
N GLY A 155 11.50 6.71 -0.51
CA GLY A 155 11.29 6.35 0.89
C GLY A 155 12.22 5.22 1.33
N CYS A 156 12.33 4.15 0.56
CA CYS A 156 13.25 3.05 0.85
C CYS A 156 14.72 3.48 0.82
N ALA A 157 15.12 4.43 -0.02
CA ALA A 157 16.51 4.89 -0.11
C ALA A 157 17.00 5.57 1.18
N GLN A 158 16.07 6.23 1.89
CA GLN A 158 16.31 6.93 3.15
C GLN A 158 16.02 6.06 4.40
N CYS A 159 15.62 4.81 4.22
CA CYS A 159 15.21 3.92 5.31
C CYS A 159 16.42 3.31 6.03
N LYS A 160 16.41 3.29 7.37
CA LYS A 160 17.44 2.63 8.20
C LYS A 160 17.57 1.13 7.95
N MET A 161 16.50 0.46 7.55
CA MET A 161 16.50 -0.99 7.27
C MET A 161 16.72 -1.34 5.78
N ARG A 162 17.13 -0.40 4.93
CA ARG A 162 17.18 -0.62 3.47
C ARG A 162 17.96 -1.86 3.02
N TYR A 163 19.02 -2.25 3.74
CA TYR A 163 19.87 -3.41 3.41
C TYR A 163 19.31 -4.73 3.96
N ILE A 164 18.56 -4.67 5.05
CA ILE A 164 18.07 -5.84 5.79
C ILE A 164 16.68 -6.25 5.31
N CYS A 165 15.86 -5.27 4.94
CA CYS A 165 14.48 -5.48 4.53
C CYS A 165 14.42 -6.20 3.18
N GLY A 166 13.79 -7.39 3.15
CA GLY A 166 13.57 -8.16 1.93
C GLY A 166 12.84 -7.37 0.85
N GLY A 167 11.80 -6.62 1.24
CA GLY A 167 10.97 -5.80 0.35
C GLY A 167 11.46 -4.37 0.07
N SER A 168 12.72 -4.05 0.40
CA SER A 168 13.31 -2.73 0.12
C SER A 168 13.39 -2.48 -1.39
N ALA A 169 12.76 -1.39 -1.86
CA ALA A 169 12.80 -0.96 -3.26
C ALA A 169 14.05 -0.13 -3.60
N ALA A 170 14.95 0.07 -2.64
CA ALA A 170 16.21 0.79 -2.81
C ALA A 170 17.41 -0.13 -2.99
N LYS A 171 17.19 -1.45 -3.06
CA LYS A 171 18.24 -2.39 -3.44
C LYS A 171 18.63 -2.08 -4.89
N LYS A 172 19.89 -1.68 -5.04
CA LYS A 172 20.58 -1.75 -6.33
C LYS A 172 20.92 -3.20 -6.58
#